data_AF-A0A8S4Q5C8-F1
#
_entry.id   AF-A0A8S4Q5C8-F1
#
_cell.length_a   1.000
_cell.length_b   1.000
_cell.length_c   1.000
_cell.angle_alpha   90.00
_cell.angle_beta   90.00
_cell.angle_gamma   90.00
#
_symmetry.space_group_name_H-M   'P 1'
#
loop_
_entity.id
_entity.type
_entity.pdbx_description
1 polymer ?
#
loop_
_entity_poly.entity_id
_entity_poly.type
_entity_poly.pdbx_seq_one_letter_code
_entity_poly.pdbx_strand_id
1 'polypeptide(L)'
;MKFYLDAGVTDMTKYTSTCPEKCITCIQQIEERDKFPVIYIEGDILIMAGFPIHVQGDKPFTCGAVRWGAGVDLVEAFLFALEQVNRQPRTGIFKDITKDMTIGAIIFDTCYSQLRSQQFIYSVFTGETKLT
;
A
#
# COMPACT_ATOMS: atom_id res chain seq x y z
N MET A 1 -6.77 -30.54 -14.81
CA MET A 1 -6.69 -29.08 -14.98
C MET A 1 -5.21 -28.73 -15.05
N LYS A 2 -4.65 -28.61 -16.26
CA LYS A 2 -3.23 -28.29 -16.49
C LYS A 2 -3.07 -26.77 -16.39
N PHE A 3 -2.33 -26.30 -15.40
CA PHE A 3 -1.86 -24.92 -15.38
C PHE A 3 -0.69 -24.81 -16.37
N TYR A 4 -0.80 -23.87 -17.31
CA TYR A 4 0.23 -23.53 -18.27
C TYR A 4 1.45 -22.97 -17.54
N LEU A 5 2.55 -23.74 -17.50
CA LEU A 5 3.89 -23.23 -17.24
C LEU A 5 4.51 -22.87 -18.60
N ASP A 6 3.94 -21.87 -19.28
CA ASP A 6 4.51 -21.29 -20.50
C ASP A 6 4.70 -19.79 -20.27
N ALA A 7 5.70 -19.47 -19.46
CA ALA A 7 6.40 -18.19 -19.51
C ALA A 7 7.85 -18.53 -19.17
N GLY A 8 8.75 -18.33 -20.13
CA GLY A 8 10.15 -18.68 -20.01
C GLY A 8 10.69 -18.25 -18.66
N VAL A 9 11.34 -19.19 -17.98
CA VAL A 9 12.13 -18.95 -16.77
C VAL A 9 13.08 -17.81 -17.11
N THR A 10 12.75 -16.59 -16.69
CA THR A 10 13.68 -15.49 -16.74
C THR A 10 14.78 -15.86 -15.77
N ASP A 11 15.96 -16.08 -16.32
CA ASP A 11 17.15 -16.43 -15.59
C ASP A 11 17.36 -15.46 -14.42
N MET A 12 17.04 -15.91 -13.21
CA MET A 12 17.24 -15.13 -11.98
C MET A 12 18.71 -14.78 -11.76
N THR A 13 19.66 -15.43 -12.45
CA THR A 13 21.08 -15.04 -12.40
C THR A 13 21.37 -13.74 -13.14
N LYS A 14 20.42 -13.24 -13.96
CA LYS A 14 20.54 -11.93 -14.64
C LYS A 14 20.29 -10.75 -13.69
N TYR A 15 19.67 -10.98 -12.53
CA TYR A 15 19.43 -9.98 -11.51
C TYR A 15 20.34 -10.24 -10.32
N THR A 16 21.63 -9.96 -10.47
CA THR A 16 22.56 -9.90 -9.33
C THR A 16 22.33 -8.59 -8.58
N SER A 17 21.89 -8.66 -7.32
CA SER A 17 21.90 -7.50 -6.41
C SER A 17 23.33 -7.21 -5.97
N THR A 18 24.17 -6.76 -6.90
CA THR A 18 25.48 -6.23 -6.56
C THR A 18 25.28 -4.85 -5.94
N CYS A 19 25.63 -4.70 -4.67
CA CYS A 19 25.78 -3.41 -4.00
C CYS A 19 27.20 -2.87 -4.31
N PRO A 20 27.37 -1.95 -5.27
CA PRO A 20 28.70 -1.41 -5.60
C PRO A 20 29.25 -0.48 -4.50
N GLU A 21 28.39 0.01 -3.62
CA GLU A 21 28.78 0.89 -2.51
C GLU A 21 29.00 0.12 -1.19
N LYS A 22 29.44 0.84 -0.16
CA LYS A 22 29.54 0.28 1.20
C LYS A 22 28.20 -0.32 1.61
N CYS A 23 28.25 -1.52 2.20
CA CYS A 23 27.07 -2.29 2.60
C CYS A 23 26.03 -1.44 3.36
N ILE A 24 26.49 -0.57 4.28
CA ILE A 24 25.63 0.35 5.05
C ILE A 24 24.81 1.28 4.14
N THR A 25 25.41 1.81 3.07
CA THR A 25 24.75 2.73 2.14
C THR A 25 23.78 1.98 1.24
N CYS A 26 24.13 0.76 0.82
CA CYS A 26 23.22 -0.09 0.07
C CYS A 26 21.99 -0.48 0.91
N ILE A 27 22.19 -0.89 2.16
CA ILE A 27 21.11 -1.23 3.10
C ILE A 27 20.23 -0.01 3.33
N GLN A 28 20.80 1.17 3.60
CA GLN A 28 20.03 2.40 3.77
C GLN A 28 19.25 2.81 2.51
N GLN A 29 19.83 2.62 1.32
CA GLN A 29 19.12 2.86 0.06
C GLN A 29 18.00 1.85 -0.19
N ILE A 30 18.16 0.61 0.27
CA ILE A 30 17.11 -0.42 0.22
C ILE A 30 16.00 -0.06 1.22
N GLU A 31 16.34 0.32 2.45
CA GLU A 31 15.37 0.76 3.46
C GLU A 31 14.55 1.99 3.02
N GLU A 32 15.19 2.97 2.38
CA GLU A 32 14.50 4.14 1.81
C GLU A 32 13.68 3.80 0.54
N ARG A 33 14.09 2.78 -0.24
CA ARG A 33 13.33 2.29 -1.40
C ARG A 33 12.12 1.43 -1.01
N ASP A 34 12.26 0.65 0.05
CA ASP A 34 11.21 -0.19 0.63
C ASP A 34 10.30 0.59 1.57
N LYS A 35 10.56 1.88 1.77
CA LYS A 35 9.64 2.78 2.44
C LYS A 35 8.42 3.01 1.56
N PHE A 36 7.38 2.22 1.82
CA PHE A 36 6.08 2.43 1.21
C PHE A 36 5.47 3.73 1.72
N PRO A 37 5.25 4.73 0.83
CA PRO A 37 4.55 5.94 1.24
C PRO A 37 3.10 5.56 1.55
N VAL A 38 2.68 5.86 2.77
CA VAL A 38 1.31 5.65 3.25
C VAL A 38 0.73 6.96 3.76
N ILE A 39 -0.58 7.11 3.62
CA ILE A 39 -1.32 8.13 4.37
C ILE A 39 -1.82 7.44 5.64
N TYR A 40 -1.40 7.97 6.78
CA TYR A 40 -1.81 7.49 8.08
C TYR A 40 -2.79 8.49 8.70
N ILE A 41 -3.96 7.99 9.08
CA ILE A 41 -4.99 8.74 9.80
C ILE A 41 -5.20 8.01 11.12
N GLU A 42 -4.95 8.71 12.22
CA GLU A 42 -5.10 8.16 13.56
C GLU A 42 -6.53 7.74 13.85
N GLY A 43 -6.67 6.69 14.65
CA GLY A 43 -7.92 6.23 15.21
C GLY A 43 -7.74 4.99 16.06
N ASP A 44 -8.74 4.66 16.88
CA ASP A 44 -8.76 3.46 17.73
C ASP A 44 -8.83 2.18 16.90
N ILE A 45 -9.49 2.24 15.75
CA ILE A 45 -9.55 1.16 14.76
C ILE A 45 -8.98 1.68 13.45
N LEU A 46 -7.99 0.98 12.89
CA LEU A 46 -7.39 1.36 11.61
C LEU A 46 -7.91 0.48 10.48
N ILE A 47 -8.46 1.11 9.44
CA ILE A 47 -8.82 0.44 8.19
C ILE A 47 -7.65 0.58 7.21
N MET A 48 -7.06 -0.54 6.81
CA MET A 48 -6.06 -0.55 5.74
C MET A 48 -6.75 -0.60 4.37
N ALA A 49 -6.43 0.35 3.50
CA ALA A 49 -7.04 0.49 2.19
C ALA A 49 -5.99 0.68 1.08
N GLY A 50 -6.03 -0.19 0.07
CA GLY A 50 -5.17 -0.12 -1.11
C GLY A 50 -5.92 0.48 -2.29
N PHE A 51 -5.38 1.56 -2.88
CA PHE A 51 -5.95 2.19 -4.07
C PHE A 51 -4.98 2.16 -5.26
N PRO A 52 -5.48 2.10 -6.50
CA PRO A 52 -4.64 2.16 -7.69
C PRO A 52 -4.39 3.62 -8.10
N ILE A 53 -3.65 4.37 -7.27
CA ILE A 53 -3.38 5.80 -7.48
C ILE A 53 -2.50 5.99 -8.71
N HIS A 54 -1.47 5.16 -8.86
CA HIS A 54 -0.63 5.14 -10.06
C HIS A 54 -0.90 3.89 -10.92
N VAL A 55 -0.46 3.94 -12.19
CA VAL A 55 -0.35 2.75 -13.04
C VAL A 55 0.86 1.92 -12.62
N GLN A 56 0.94 0.69 -13.12
CA GLN A 56 2.13 -0.15 -12.94
C GLN A 56 3.32 0.50 -13.65
N GLY A 57 4.46 0.60 -12.97
CA GLY A 57 5.70 1.09 -13.54
C GLY A 57 6.43 0.04 -14.39
N ASP A 58 7.46 0.47 -15.12
CA ASP A 58 8.22 -0.39 -16.03
C ASP A 58 9.07 -1.46 -15.33
N LYS A 59 9.31 -1.31 -14.02
CA LYS A 59 10.05 -2.27 -13.20
C LYS A 59 9.12 -2.90 -12.15
N PRO A 60 9.40 -4.15 -11.72
CA PRO A 60 8.69 -4.75 -10.60
C PRO A 60 8.66 -3.82 -9.38
N PHE A 61 7.52 -3.77 -8.70
CA PHE A 61 7.29 -2.96 -7.51
C PHE A 61 7.36 -1.44 -7.72
N THR A 62 7.62 -0.93 -8.93
CA THR A 62 7.62 0.52 -9.20
C THR A 62 6.26 1.01 -9.67
N CYS A 63 6.04 2.31 -9.46
CA CYS A 63 4.83 3.01 -9.88
C CYS A 63 5.11 3.85 -11.11
N GLY A 64 4.13 3.92 -12.02
CA GLY A 64 4.16 4.79 -13.19
C GLY A 64 3.43 6.11 -12.92
N ALA A 65 2.80 6.67 -13.96
CA ALA A 65 2.03 7.91 -13.87
C ALA A 65 0.74 7.77 -13.02
N VAL A 66 0.25 8.90 -12.50
CA VAL A 66 -1.00 8.99 -11.74
C VAL A 66 -2.20 8.66 -12.62
N ARG A 67 -3.15 7.89 -12.08
CA ARG A 67 -4.46 7.55 -12.67
C ARG A 67 -5.53 8.53 -12.19
N TRP A 68 -5.59 9.69 -12.84
CA TRP A 68 -6.67 10.66 -12.64
C TRP A 68 -8.04 10.04 -12.93
N GLY A 69 -9.05 10.33 -12.10
CA GLY A 69 -10.43 9.85 -12.31
C GLY A 69 -10.73 8.41 -11.89
N ALA A 70 -9.72 7.61 -11.55
CA ALA A 70 -9.90 6.20 -11.17
C ALA A 70 -9.14 5.80 -9.92
N GLY A 71 -7.99 6.43 -9.65
CA GLY A 71 -7.21 6.20 -8.43
C GLY A 71 -7.52 7.26 -7.37
N VAL A 72 -7.28 8.53 -7.71
CA VAL A 72 -7.39 9.66 -6.79
C VAL A 72 -8.83 9.85 -6.29
N ASP A 73 -9.81 9.75 -7.17
CA ASP A 73 -11.24 9.92 -6.84
C ASP A 73 -11.76 8.85 -5.87
N LEU A 74 -11.11 7.68 -5.80
CA LEU A 74 -11.43 6.62 -4.83
C LEU A 74 -10.74 6.82 -3.48
N VAL A 75 -9.63 7.55 -3.44
CA VAL A 75 -8.93 7.93 -2.20
C VAL A 75 -9.66 9.06 -1.50
N GLU A 76 -9.99 10.13 -2.22
CA GLU A 76 -11.17 10.92 -1.84
C GLU A 76 -12.41 10.00 -1.96
N ALA A 77 -13.66 10.31 -1.66
CA ALA A 77 -14.71 9.30 -1.49
C ALA A 77 -14.47 8.32 -0.32
N PHE A 78 -13.34 7.61 -0.21
CA PHE A 78 -12.97 6.87 1.00
C PHE A 78 -12.69 7.84 2.16
N LEU A 79 -11.88 8.88 1.95
CA LEU A 79 -11.63 9.91 2.96
C LEU A 79 -12.92 10.63 3.36
N PHE A 80 -13.74 11.02 2.38
CA PHE A 80 -15.08 11.52 2.64
C PHE A 80 -15.93 10.54 3.47
N ALA A 81 -15.96 9.25 3.11
CA ALA A 81 -16.72 8.25 3.86
C ALA A 81 -16.21 8.10 5.30
N LEU A 82 -14.90 8.07 5.50
CA LEU A 82 -14.26 8.02 6.82
C LEU A 82 -14.68 9.21 7.67
N GLU A 83 -14.67 10.41 7.09
CA GLU A 83 -15.13 11.62 7.76
C GLU A 83 -16.62 11.53 8.13
N GLN A 84 -17.46 11.06 7.20
CA GLN A 84 -18.90 10.95 7.43
C GLN A 84 -19.24 9.93 8.52
N VAL A 85 -18.50 8.83 8.61
CA VAL A 85 -18.65 7.84 9.68
C VAL A 85 -18.28 8.44 11.03
N ASN A 86 -17.17 9.18 11.12
CA ASN A 86 -16.72 9.79 12.37
C ASN A 86 -17.54 11.04 12.78
N ARG A 87 -18.22 11.72 11.85
CA ARG A 87 -19.03 12.93 12.12
C ARG A 87 -20.33 12.65 12.90
N GLN A 88 -20.85 11.42 12.87
CA GLN A 88 -22.11 11.06 13.51
C GLN A 88 -21.95 9.96 14.56
N PRO A 89 -21.18 10.20 15.64
CA PRO A 89 -20.83 9.16 16.61
C PRO A 89 -22.04 8.56 17.36
N ARG A 90 -23.23 9.18 17.27
CA ARG A 90 -24.45 8.78 17.99
C ARG A 90 -25.67 8.60 17.09
N THR A 91 -25.53 8.75 15.77
CA THR A 91 -26.64 8.65 14.81
C THR A 91 -26.21 7.85 13.57
N GLY A 92 -27.16 7.29 12.84
CA GLY A 92 -26.87 6.45 11.68
C GLY A 92 -26.49 5.01 12.01
N ILE A 93 -26.07 4.25 10.99
CA ILE A 93 -25.82 2.80 11.09
C ILE A 93 -24.55 2.43 11.86
N PHE A 94 -23.61 3.37 11.99
CA PHE A 94 -22.31 3.17 12.67
C PHE A 94 -22.29 3.64 14.12
N LYS A 95 -23.42 4.15 14.63
CA LYS A 95 -23.53 4.77 15.98
C LYS A 95 -22.95 3.92 17.10
N ASP A 96 -23.08 2.59 17.04
CA ASP A 96 -22.66 1.70 18.12
C ASP A 96 -21.14 1.45 18.09
N ILE A 97 -20.51 1.67 16.94
CA ILE A 97 -19.05 1.56 16.73
C ILE A 97 -18.38 2.89 17.07
N THR A 98 -18.94 4.00 16.58
CA THR A 98 -18.29 5.33 16.66
C THR A 98 -18.61 6.10 17.94
N LYS A 99 -19.35 5.51 18.89
CA LYS A 99 -19.75 6.19 20.12
C LYS A 99 -18.58 6.49 21.05
N ASP A 100 -17.68 5.50 21.17
CA ASP A 100 -16.56 5.49 22.11
C ASP A 100 -15.21 5.24 21.40
N MET A 101 -15.22 5.11 20.07
CA MET A 101 -14.05 4.82 19.24
C MET A 101 -14.06 5.64 17.96
N THR A 102 -12.88 5.96 17.47
CA THR A 102 -12.62 6.63 16.21
C THR A 102 -12.09 5.65 15.17
N ILE A 103 -12.54 5.79 13.94
CA ILE A 103 -12.01 4.98 12.83
C ILE A 103 -10.96 5.80 12.10
N GLY A 104 -9.73 5.31 12.13
CA GLY A 104 -8.61 5.81 11.34
C GLY A 104 -8.37 4.96 10.09
N ALA A 105 -7.30 5.27 9.37
CA ALA A 105 -6.98 4.56 8.14
C ALA A 105 -5.48 4.51 7.84
N ILE A 106 -5.07 3.46 7.15
CA ILE A 106 -3.76 3.34 6.50
C ILE A 106 -4.02 3.18 5.01
N ILE A 107 -3.71 4.21 4.24
CA ILE A 107 -3.95 4.23 2.80
C ILE A 107 -2.62 4.04 2.09
N PHE A 108 -2.55 3.08 1.17
CA PHE A 108 -1.35 2.81 0.39
C PHE A 108 -1.65 2.69 -1.10
N ASP A 109 -0.64 3.01 -1.90
CA ASP A 109 -0.75 2.90 -3.35
C ASP A 109 -0.32 1.52 -3.87
N THR A 110 -1.28 0.84 -4.47
CA THR A 110 -1.11 -0.47 -5.11
C THR A 110 -0.36 -0.37 -6.43
N CYS A 111 -0.28 0.82 -7.03
CA CYS A 111 0.24 1.09 -8.37
C CYS A 111 -0.32 0.15 -9.43
N TYR A 112 -1.57 -0.27 -9.27
CA TYR A 112 -2.26 -1.25 -10.10
C TYR A 112 -1.46 -2.56 -10.31
N SER A 113 -0.64 -2.93 -9.32
CA SER A 113 0.25 -4.08 -9.36
C SER A 113 -0.04 -5.03 -8.21
N GLN A 114 -0.39 -6.28 -8.54
CA GLN A 114 -0.61 -7.32 -7.55
C GLN A 114 0.65 -7.58 -6.70
N LEU A 115 1.82 -7.63 -7.34
CA LEU A 115 3.09 -7.91 -6.65
C LEU A 115 3.43 -6.82 -5.63
N ARG A 116 3.26 -5.53 -6.00
CA ARG A 116 3.50 -4.41 -5.07
C ARG A 116 2.54 -4.46 -3.88
N SER A 117 1.28 -4.79 -4.14
CA SER A 117 0.26 -4.88 -3.09
C SER A 117 0.56 -6.03 -2.12
N GLN A 118 0.96 -7.19 -2.64
CA GLN A 118 1.37 -8.34 -1.81
C GLN A 118 2.62 -8.03 -0.98
N GLN A 119 3.63 -7.38 -1.57
CA GLN A 119 4.85 -7.00 -0.86
C GLN A 119 4.54 -6.06 0.31
N PHE A 120 3.74 -5.01 0.08
CA PHE A 120 3.37 -4.08 1.15
C PHE A 120 2.61 -4.76 2.29
N ILE A 121 1.61 -5.59 1.96
CA ILE A 121 0.81 -6.28 2.97
C ILE A 121 1.70 -7.24 3.78
N TYR A 122 2.60 -7.97 3.10
CA TYR A 122 3.56 -8.85 3.76
C TYR A 122 4.52 -8.07 4.67
N SER A 123 5.07 -6.95 4.21
CA SER A 123 6.03 -6.15 5.00
C SER A 123 5.38 -5.55 6.25
N VAL A 124 4.09 -5.19 6.20
CA VAL A 124 3.34 -4.77 7.37
C VAL A 124 3.13 -5.93 8.36
N PHE A 125 2.66 -7.08 7.89
CA PHE A 125 2.39 -8.22 8.79
C PHE A 125 3.64 -8.86 9.39
N THR A 126 4.79 -8.72 8.73
CA THR A 126 6.09 -9.19 9.24
C THR A 126 6.81 -8.18 10.12
N GLY A 127 6.29 -6.94 10.20
CA GLY A 127 6.89 -5.86 10.99
C GLY A 127 8.11 -5.21 10.34
N GLU A 128 8.39 -5.49 9.06
CA GLU A 128 9.41 -4.81 8.28
C GLU A 128 9.03 -3.33 8.04
N THR A 129 7.75 -3.07 7.76
CA THR A 129 7.22 -1.71 7.63
C THR A 129 6.65 -1.22 8.96
N LYS A 130 7.31 -0.23 9.57
CA LYS A 130 6.77 0.49 10.73
C LYS A 130 5.76 1.53 10.26
N LEU A 131 4.53 1.38 10.72
CA LEU A 131 3.44 2.32 10.43
C LEU A 131 3.40 3.51 11.42
N THR A 132 4.24 3.46 12.46
CA THR A 132 4.49 4.49 13.49
C THR A 132 5.89 4.34 14.07
#